data_AF-A0A356FXL3-F1
#
_entry.id   AF-A0A356FXL3-F1
#
_cell.length_a   1.000
_cell.length_b   1.000
_cell.length_c   1.000
_cell.angle_alpha   90.00
_cell.angle_beta   90.00
_cell.angle_gamma   90.00
#
_symmetry.space_group_name_H-M   'P 1'
#
loop_
_entity.id
_entity.type
_entity.pdbx_description
1 polymer ?
#
loop_
_entity_poly.entity_id
_entity_poly.type
_entity_poly.pdbx_seq_one_letter_code
_entity_poly.pdbx_strand_id
1 'polypeptide(L)'
;MTASVENLSLQVHGDDRGSLIALENGHNLPFDVKRVYYIFGTKAGVPRGFHAHRKLKQLLIAVSGSVTVKTEHGGKIETHLLNRPDEGLLIEGLVWREMHDFSPDCVLTVLADEYYNESDYIRDYTVFKQEDAT
;
A
#
# COMPACT_ATOMS: atom_id res chain seq x y z
N MET A 1 -1.13 0.25 -17.98
CA MET A 1 -0.09 -0.18 -17.01
C MET A 1 -0.51 -1.54 -16.51
N THR A 2 0.42 -2.47 -16.38
CA THR A 2 0.15 -3.82 -15.89
C THR A 2 -0.06 -3.77 -14.39
N ALA A 3 -1.09 -4.43 -13.87
CA ALA A 3 -1.30 -4.53 -12.43
C ALA A 3 -0.18 -5.36 -11.79
N SER A 4 0.42 -4.88 -10.71
CA SER A 4 1.48 -5.60 -9.99
C SER A 4 1.44 -5.36 -8.48
N VAL A 5 1.95 -6.33 -7.74
CA VAL A 5 2.15 -6.28 -6.30
C VAL A 5 3.54 -6.82 -6.00
N GLU A 6 4.38 -6.00 -5.36
CA GLU A 6 5.79 -6.33 -5.11
C GLU A 6 6.20 -5.92 -3.69
N ASN A 7 6.96 -6.79 -3.01
CA ASN A 7 7.58 -6.45 -1.74
C ASN A 7 8.91 -5.73 -2.00
N LEU A 8 9.10 -4.57 -1.36
CA LEU A 8 10.31 -3.77 -1.45
C LEU A 8 11.02 -3.73 -0.10
N SER A 9 12.32 -4.04 -0.10
CA SER A 9 13.20 -3.75 1.03
C SER A 9 13.64 -2.29 0.98
N LEU A 10 13.47 -1.58 2.09
CA LEU A 10 13.85 -0.18 2.23
C LEU A 10 15.21 -0.07 2.90
N GLN A 11 16.01 0.89 2.44
CA GLN A 11 17.36 1.08 2.98
C GLN A 11 17.31 1.67 4.39
N VAL A 12 17.74 0.87 5.36
CA VAL A 12 17.89 1.31 6.75
C VAL A 12 19.29 1.91 6.95
N HIS A 13 19.32 3.14 7.46
CA HIS A 13 20.50 3.80 8.00
C HIS A 13 20.36 3.84 9.51
N GLY A 14 21.36 3.41 10.27
CA GLY A 14 21.24 3.41 11.72
C GLY A 14 22.58 3.41 12.43
N ASP A 15 22.55 3.88 13.67
CA ASP A 15 23.66 3.86 14.61
C ASP A 15 23.15 3.67 16.05
N ASP A 16 23.96 3.99 17.04
CA ASP A 16 23.63 3.88 18.47
C ASP A 16 22.41 4.73 18.88
N ARG A 17 21.96 5.67 18.05
CA ARG A 17 20.79 6.52 18.28
C ARG A 17 19.49 5.92 17.77
N GLY A 18 19.55 4.86 16.96
CA GLY A 18 18.39 4.19 16.37
C GLY A 18 18.48 4.04 14.85
N SER A 19 17.30 3.88 14.21
CA SER A 19 17.17 3.61 12.78
C SER A 19 16.44 4.74 12.05
N LEU A 20 16.84 4.99 10.81
CA LEU A 20 16.34 6.00 9.90
C LEU A 20 16.18 5.39 8.51
N ILE A 21 15.06 5.68 7.84
CA ILE A 21 14.84 5.38 6.43
C ILE A 21 14.52 6.70 5.74
N ALA A 22 15.21 6.99 4.64
CA ALA A 22 14.92 8.13 3.78
C ALA A 22 14.30 7.64 2.48
N LEU A 23 13.22 8.27 2.02
CA LEU A 23 12.52 7.92 0.78
C LEU A 23 12.51 9.15 -0.13
N GLU A 24 13.16 9.04 -1.28
CA GLU A 24 13.54 10.17 -2.13
C GLU A 24 13.13 9.94 -3.58
N ASN A 25 12.42 10.91 -4.15
CA ASN A 25 12.03 10.94 -5.55
C ASN A 25 13.27 10.88 -6.46
N GLY A 26 13.20 10.08 -7.53
CA GLY A 26 14.30 9.91 -8.47
C GLY A 26 15.54 9.19 -7.93
N HIS A 27 15.50 8.63 -6.72
CA HIS A 27 16.64 7.94 -6.11
C HIS A 27 16.32 6.51 -5.69
N ASN A 28 15.56 6.32 -4.62
CA ASN A 28 15.30 5.00 -4.02
C ASN A 28 13.81 4.62 -3.99
N LEU A 29 12.98 5.36 -4.73
CA LEU A 29 11.57 5.05 -4.96
C LEU A 29 11.31 4.72 -6.44
N PRO A 30 10.37 3.80 -6.72
CA PRO A 30 10.01 3.42 -8.10
C PRO A 30 9.12 4.47 -8.82
N PHE A 31 8.70 5.52 -8.12
CA PHE A 31 7.90 6.63 -8.65
C PHE A 31 8.13 7.92 -7.86
N ASP A 32 7.78 9.06 -8.45
CA ASP A 32 7.80 10.35 -7.76
C ASP A 32 6.57 10.50 -6.86
N VAL A 33 6.79 10.69 -5.56
CA VAL A 33 5.74 10.91 -4.57
C VAL A 33 5.15 12.30 -4.76
N LYS A 34 3.82 12.34 -5.00
CA LYS A 34 3.04 13.58 -5.00
C LYS A 34 2.16 13.72 -3.75
N ARG A 35 1.91 12.61 -3.05
CA ARG A 35 1.05 12.58 -1.88
C ARG A 35 1.49 11.52 -0.88
N VAL A 36 1.45 11.89 0.40
CA VAL A 36 1.61 10.99 1.53
C VAL A 36 0.36 11.07 2.38
N TYR A 37 -0.16 9.93 2.80
CA TYR A 37 -1.20 9.85 3.82
C TYR A 37 -0.90 8.69 4.76
N TYR A 38 -1.47 8.73 5.95
CA TYR A 38 -1.25 7.69 6.95
C TYR A 38 -2.56 7.35 7.63
N ILE A 39 -2.64 6.13 8.12
CA ILE A 39 -3.83 5.62 8.80
C ILE A 39 -3.44 5.03 10.14
N PHE A 40 -4.14 5.45 11.18
CA PHE A 40 -3.81 5.23 12.58
C PHE A 40 -5.11 5.23 13.41
N GLY A 41 -5.03 4.77 14.68
CA GLY A 41 -6.18 4.81 15.60
C GLY A 41 -7.36 3.93 15.15
N THR A 42 -7.05 2.77 14.58
CA THR A 42 -8.04 1.87 13.97
C THR A 42 -8.84 1.12 15.03
N LYS A 43 -10.10 0.79 14.73
CA LYS A 43 -10.92 -0.06 15.61
C LYS A 43 -10.61 -1.53 15.35
N ALA A 44 -10.52 -2.33 16.42
CA ALA A 44 -10.33 -3.77 16.32
C ALA A 44 -11.44 -4.42 15.47
N GLY A 45 -11.05 -5.31 14.56
CA GLY A 45 -11.97 -6.02 13.67
C GLY A 45 -12.62 -5.18 12.57
N VAL A 46 -12.25 -3.89 12.41
CA VAL A 46 -12.79 -3.03 11.34
C VAL A 46 -11.83 -2.99 10.16
N PRO A 47 -12.17 -3.62 9.01
CA PRO A 47 -11.32 -3.60 7.84
C PRO A 47 -11.43 -2.28 7.07
N ARG A 48 -10.47 -2.03 6.18
CA ARG A 48 -10.46 -0.88 5.27
C ARG A 48 -10.01 -1.29 3.87
N GLY A 49 -9.99 -0.34 2.93
CA GLY A 49 -9.64 -0.61 1.54
C GLY A 49 -10.91 -0.82 0.75
N PHE A 50 -11.14 -2.04 0.26
CA PHE A 50 -12.28 -2.41 -0.59
C PHE A 50 -12.39 -1.51 -1.82
N HIS A 51 -11.26 -1.29 -2.48
CA HIS A 51 -11.21 -0.60 -3.76
C HIS A 51 -9.93 -0.95 -4.53
N ALA A 52 -10.01 -0.73 -5.83
CA ALA A 52 -8.87 -0.69 -6.74
C ALA A 52 -8.66 0.73 -7.29
N HIS A 53 -7.54 0.92 -7.98
CA HIS A 53 -7.21 2.11 -8.73
C HIS A 53 -6.97 1.72 -10.20
N ARG A 54 -7.28 2.60 -11.16
CA ARG A 54 -6.95 2.30 -12.56
C ARG A 54 -5.49 2.58 -12.88
N LYS A 55 -4.92 3.63 -12.29
CA LYS A 55 -3.57 4.10 -12.63
C LYS A 55 -2.64 4.31 -11.44
N LEU A 56 -3.18 4.62 -10.26
CA LEU A 56 -2.38 5.00 -9.09
C LEU A 56 -1.33 3.94 -8.75
N LYS A 57 -0.13 4.41 -8.41
CA LYS A 57 0.92 3.62 -7.76
C LYS A 57 1.01 3.99 -6.30
N GLN A 58 1.17 2.99 -5.45
CA GLN A 58 1.24 3.18 -4.01
C GLN A 58 2.31 2.32 -3.38
N LEU A 59 3.02 2.88 -2.40
CA LEU A 59 3.90 2.13 -1.52
C LEU A 59 3.33 2.19 -0.10
N LEU A 60 2.90 1.04 0.42
CA LEU A 60 2.36 0.87 1.75
C LEU A 60 3.47 0.43 2.72
N ILE A 61 3.60 1.11 3.87
CA ILE A 61 4.62 0.81 4.88
C ILE A 61 3.99 0.87 6.27
N ALA A 62 4.06 -0.22 7.04
CA ALA A 62 3.70 -0.21 8.45
C ALA A 62 4.88 0.34 9.27
N VAL A 63 4.87 1.64 9.54
CA VAL A 63 5.97 2.31 10.28
C VAL A 63 5.92 2.05 11.79
N SER A 64 4.79 1.54 12.28
CA SER A 64 4.58 1.04 13.64
C SER A 64 3.49 -0.03 13.60
N GLY A 65 3.54 -0.99 14.52
CA GLY A 65 2.57 -2.07 14.63
C GLY A 65 2.52 -2.99 13.40
N SER A 66 1.33 -3.53 13.09
CA SER A 66 1.14 -4.42 11.95
C SER A 66 -0.23 -4.31 11.28
N VAL A 67 -0.30 -4.71 10.01
CA VAL A 67 -1.53 -4.83 9.22
C VAL A 67 -1.39 -5.97 8.21
N THR A 68 -2.49 -6.68 7.95
CA THR A 68 -2.59 -7.67 6.88
C THR A 68 -3.23 -7.03 5.65
N VAL A 69 -2.54 -7.04 4.51
CA VAL A 69 -3.05 -6.52 3.23
C VAL A 69 -3.38 -7.70 2.32
N LYS A 70 -4.64 -7.85 1.95
CA LYS A 70 -5.09 -8.81 0.94
C LYS A 70 -5.18 -8.09 -0.40
N THR A 71 -4.54 -8.64 -1.43
CA THR A 71 -4.52 -8.09 -2.79
C THR A 71 -5.10 -9.08 -3.79
N GLU A 72 -5.80 -8.58 -4.79
CA GLU A 72 -6.29 -9.36 -5.93
C GLU A 72 -6.03 -8.64 -7.25
N HIS A 73 -5.42 -9.34 -8.21
CA HIS A 73 -5.25 -8.91 -9.60
C HIS A 73 -4.94 -10.12 -10.50
N GLY A 74 -5.36 -10.10 -11.76
CA GLY A 74 -5.18 -11.19 -12.70
C GLY A 74 -5.74 -12.53 -12.21
N GLY A 75 -6.82 -12.50 -11.41
CA GLY A 75 -7.38 -13.68 -10.74
C GLY A 75 -6.52 -14.29 -9.63
N LYS A 76 -5.36 -13.72 -9.30
CA LYS A 76 -4.49 -14.16 -8.22
C LYS A 76 -4.82 -13.38 -6.95
N ILE A 77 -5.00 -14.10 -5.83
CA ILE A 77 -5.23 -13.52 -4.51
C ILE A 77 -4.01 -13.80 -3.64
N GLU A 78 -3.48 -12.76 -3.00
CA GLU A 78 -2.33 -12.84 -2.10
C GLU A 78 -2.60 -12.09 -0.81
N THR A 79 -1.91 -12.50 0.25
CA THR A 79 -2.01 -11.89 1.57
C THR A 79 -0.60 -11.53 2.04
N HIS A 80 -0.41 -10.28 2.44
CA HIS A 80 0.87 -9.71 2.83
C HIS A 80 0.78 -9.17 4.26
N LEU A 81 1.68 -9.60 5.14
CA LEU A 81 1.80 -9.02 6.48
C LEU A 81 2.82 -7.89 6.43
N LEU A 82 2.39 -6.67 6.77
CA LEU A 82 3.28 -5.54 6.98
C LEU A 82 3.44 -5.32 8.47
N ASN A 83 4.60 -5.64 9.02
CA ASN A 83 4.93 -5.51 10.44
C ASN A 83 6.35 -5.01 10.71
N ARG A 84 7.02 -4.51 9.66
CA ARG A 84 8.37 -3.97 9.75
C ARG A 84 8.47 -2.66 8.96
N PRO A 85 9.14 -1.63 9.49
CA PRO A 85 9.28 -0.34 8.81
C PRO A 85 10.25 -0.39 7.62
N ASP A 86 11.10 -1.42 7.53
CA ASP A 86 12.07 -1.64 6.45
C ASP A 86 11.51 -2.47 5.29
N GLU A 87 10.22 -2.78 5.31
CA GLU A 87 9.50 -3.48 4.25
C GLU A 87 8.31 -2.65 3.77
N GLY A 88 8.17 -2.54 2.45
CA GLY A 88 7.04 -1.87 1.82
C GLY A 88 6.33 -2.77 0.81
N LEU A 89 5.02 -2.59 0.66
CA LEU A 89 4.23 -3.23 -0.40
C LEU A 89 3.95 -2.22 -1.51
N LEU A 90 4.61 -2.39 -2.64
CA LEU A 90 4.34 -1.65 -3.86
C LEU A 90 3.11 -2.24 -4.55
N ILE A 91 2.14 -1.39 -4.87
CA ILE A 91 0.91 -1.73 -5.57
C ILE A 91 0.78 -0.79 -6.75
N GLU A 92 0.74 -1.32 -7.97
CA GLU A 92 0.59 -0.52 -9.19
C GLU A 92 -0.65 -0.91 -9.97
N GLY A 93 -1.45 0.09 -10.35
CA GLY A 93 -2.58 -0.10 -11.25
C GLY A 93 -3.74 -0.90 -10.65
N LEU A 94 -4.36 -1.72 -11.49
CA LEU A 94 -5.63 -2.40 -11.23
C LEU A 94 -5.51 -3.57 -10.24
N VAL A 95 -5.25 -3.23 -8.98
CA VAL A 95 -5.18 -4.18 -7.88
C VAL A 95 -6.27 -3.85 -6.87
N TRP A 96 -7.19 -4.80 -6.65
CA TRP A 96 -8.12 -4.71 -5.53
C TRP A 96 -7.37 -4.97 -4.23
N ARG A 97 -7.59 -4.13 -3.22
CA ARG A 97 -6.94 -4.32 -1.92
C ARG A 97 -7.85 -4.11 -0.73
N GLU A 98 -7.63 -4.93 0.27
CA GLU A 98 -8.29 -4.89 1.56
C GLU A 98 -7.23 -4.91 2.66
N MET A 99 -7.49 -4.21 3.75
CA MET A 99 -6.59 -4.13 4.89
C MET A 99 -7.35 -4.59 6.13
N HIS A 100 -6.78 -5.59 6.80
CA HIS A 100 -7.35 -6.33 7.92
C HIS A 100 -6.37 -6.36 9.09
N ASP A 101 -6.86 -6.78 10.25
CA ASP A 101 -6.04 -7.16 11.42
C ASP A 101 -5.01 -6.11 11.85
N PHE A 102 -5.41 -4.84 11.86
CA PHE A 102 -4.59 -3.75 12.40
C PHE A 102 -4.26 -3.99 13.87
N SER A 103 -2.97 -3.96 14.23
CA SER A 103 -2.56 -3.95 15.63
C SER A 103 -2.97 -2.63 16.30
N PRO A 104 -3.13 -2.60 17.64
CA PRO A 104 -3.54 -1.39 18.36
C PRO A 104 -2.64 -0.17 18.15
N ASP A 105 -1.36 -0.39 17.90
CA ASP A 105 -0.30 0.60 17.66
C ASP A 105 0.02 0.80 16.16
N CYS A 106 -0.80 0.25 15.27
CA CYS A 106 -0.54 0.30 13.83
C CYS A 106 -0.61 1.73 13.27
N VAL A 107 0.46 2.12 12.57
CA VAL A 107 0.50 3.30 11.71
C VAL A 107 0.91 2.84 10.31
N LEU A 108 -0.05 2.81 9.39
CA LEU A 108 0.18 2.48 7.99
C LEU A 108 0.37 3.78 7.20
N THR A 109 1.59 4.02 6.73
CA THR A 109 1.93 5.15 5.84
C THR A 109 1.81 4.70 4.39
N VAL A 110 1.27 5.56 3.54
CA VAL A 110 1.12 5.31 2.10
C VAL A 110 1.65 6.48 1.31
N LEU A 111 2.62 6.19 0.44
CA LEU A 111 3.16 7.11 -0.57
C LEU A 111 2.43 6.85 -1.88
N ALA A 112 2.05 7.90 -2.60
CA ALA A 112 1.30 7.81 -3.85
C ALA A 112 1.87 8.74 -4.94
N ASP A 113 1.87 8.26 -6.18
CA ASP A 113 2.41 8.97 -7.35
C ASP A 113 1.45 10.01 -7.94
N GLU A 114 0.21 10.06 -7.46
CA GLU A 114 -0.78 11.05 -7.87
C GLU A 114 -1.51 11.70 -6.68
N TYR A 115 -1.98 12.94 -6.94
CA TYR A 115 -2.95 13.60 -6.07
C TYR A 115 -4.26 12.81 -5.97
N TYR A 116 -5.10 13.15 -5.01
CA TYR A 116 -6.41 12.51 -4.88
C TYR A 116 -7.25 12.75 -6.12
N ASN A 117 -7.75 11.66 -6.71
CA ASN A 117 -8.70 11.70 -7.81
C ASN A 117 -9.74 10.60 -7.62
N GLU A 118 -10.98 10.97 -7.29
CA GLU A 118 -12.06 10.01 -7.10
C GLU A 118 -12.40 9.24 -8.39
N SER A 119 -12.18 9.83 -9.57
CA SER A 119 -12.46 9.14 -10.84
C SER A 119 -11.54 7.95 -11.11
N ASP A 120 -10.40 7.87 -10.41
CA ASP A 120 -9.46 6.75 -10.51
C ASP A 120 -9.86 5.57 -9.61
N TYR A 121 -10.78 5.77 -8.66
CA TYR A 121 -11.24 4.73 -7.75
C TYR A 121 -12.23 3.77 -8.42
N ILE A 122 -12.10 2.49 -8.09
CA ILE A 122 -13.11 1.45 -8.34
C ILE A 122 -13.52 0.88 -6.99
N ARG A 123 -14.71 1.27 -6.51
CA ARG A 123 -15.27 0.84 -5.21
C ARG A 123 -16.29 -0.30 -5.33
N ASP A 124 -16.70 -0.62 -6.55
CA ASP A 124 -17.58 -1.73 -6.85
C ASP A 124 -16.74 -2.94 -7.26
N TYR A 125 -16.87 -4.03 -6.50
CA TYR A 125 -16.10 -5.25 -6.73
C TYR A 125 -16.46 -5.92 -8.06
N THR A 126 -17.73 -5.87 -8.48
CA THR A 126 -18.15 -6.40 -9.78
C THR A 126 -17.52 -5.62 -10.93
N VAL A 127 -17.44 -4.30 -10.83
CA VAL A 127 -16.72 -3.47 -11.82
C VAL A 127 -15.24 -3.82 -11.86
N PHE A 128 -14.59 -3.97 -10.70
CA PHE A 128 -13.19 -4.43 -10.65
C PHE A 128 -13.00 -5.77 -11.37
N LYS A 129 -13.84 -6.78 -11.10
CA LYS A 129 -13.74 -8.10 -11.74
C LYS A 129 -13.96 -8.06 -13.26
N GLN A 130 -14.75 -7.12 -13.76
CA GLN A 130 -14.93 -6.92 -15.21
C GLN A 130 -13.68 -6.31 -15.84
N GLU A 131 -13.09 -5.28 -15.21
CA GLU A 131 -11.87 -4.63 -15.71
C GLU A 131 -10.64 -5.55 -15.59
N ASP A 132 -10.50 -6.33 -14.52
CA ASP A 132 -9.38 -7.26 -14.28
C ASP A 132 -9.35 -8.46 -15.24
N ALA A 133 -10.49 -8.77 -15.87
CA ALA A 133 -10.61 -9.86 -16.82
C ALA A 133 -10.23 -9.48 -18.26
N THR A 134 -9.90 -8.20 -18.51
CA THR A 134 -9.58 -7.66 -19.85
C THR A 134 -8.08 -7.49 -20.04
#